data_AF-A0A538D9S6-F1
#
_entry.id   AF-A0A538D9S6-F1
#
_cell.length_a   1.000
_cell.length_b   1.000
_cell.length_c   1.000
_cell.angle_alpha   90.00
_cell.angle_beta   90.00
_cell.angle_gamma   90.00
#
_symmetry.space_group_name_H-M   'P 1'
#
loop_
_entity.id
_entity.type
_entity.pdbx_description
1 polymer ?
#
loop_
_entity_poly.entity_id
_entity_poly.type
_entity_poly.pdbx_seq_one_letter_code
_entity_poly.pdbx_strand_id
1 'polypeptide(L)'
;EMINSALESAIDVATTSFDPHAKLGKDIAAGAVLIATVNAVAIGYLVFARRLSDPSSRLLDRVRNAPIDLTLIALVLTIIVVIATKALTGRGTPLRGGLPSGHAALAFAGWMAATYILGDNRHRFLISTLTFIMALLVAQTRVESGVHSLLEVAYGGLIGAIVTLVLFQAFA
;
A
#
# COMPACT_ATOMS: atom_id res chain seq x y z
N GLU A 1 -11.63 9.32 10.99
CA GLU A 1 -12.87 8.95 10.30
C GLU A 1 -14.13 9.58 10.87
N MET A 2 -14.56 9.27 12.10
CA MET A 2 -15.85 9.78 12.62
C MET A 2 -16.03 11.31 12.51
N ILE A 3 -14.97 12.08 12.75
CA ILE A 3 -14.99 13.55 12.60
C ILE A 3 -15.12 13.97 11.11
N ASN A 4 -14.46 13.27 10.19
CA ASN A 4 -14.55 13.53 8.75
C ASN A 4 -16.00 13.30 8.25
N SER A 5 -16.59 12.16 8.59
CA SER A 5 -17.98 11.85 8.21
C SER A 5 -19.00 12.80 8.84
N ALA A 6 -18.78 13.23 10.08
CA ALA A 6 -19.62 14.22 10.74
C ALA A 6 -19.53 15.60 10.05
N LEU A 7 -18.32 16.03 9.67
CA LEU A 7 -18.10 17.28 8.93
C LEU A 7 -18.73 17.22 7.54
N GLU A 8 -18.55 16.10 6.83
CA GLU A 8 -19.16 15.87 5.51
C GLU A 8 -20.69 15.93 5.58
N SER A 9 -21.28 15.27 6.58
CA SER A 9 -22.73 15.30 6.82
C SER A 9 -23.23 16.71 7.16
N ALA A 10 -22.48 17.47 7.96
CA ALA A 10 -22.82 18.86 8.28
C ALA A 10 -22.80 19.77 7.04
N ILE A 11 -21.82 19.59 6.16
CA ILE A 11 -21.73 20.29 4.88
C ILE A 11 -22.91 19.92 3.97
N ASP A 12 -23.27 18.63 3.87
CA ASP A 12 -24.39 18.15 3.04
C ASP A 12 -25.76 18.65 3.52
N VAL A 13 -25.92 18.91 4.81
CA VAL A 13 -27.12 19.55 5.36
C VAL A 13 -27.12 21.06 5.09
N ALA A 14 -25.95 21.70 5.12
CA ALA A 14 -25.83 23.16 4.97
C ALA A 14 -25.93 23.63 3.51
N THR A 15 -25.50 22.83 2.53
CA THR A 15 -25.60 23.16 1.10
C THR A 15 -26.28 22.06 0.30
N THR A 16 -27.28 22.44 -0.50
CA THR A 16 -28.01 21.52 -1.39
C THR A 16 -27.53 21.60 -2.84
N SER A 17 -26.69 22.58 -3.16
CA SER A 17 -26.06 22.77 -4.47
C SER A 17 -24.53 22.67 -4.36
N PHE A 18 -23.89 22.43 -5.51
CA PHE A 18 -22.43 22.38 -5.58
C PHE A 18 -21.83 23.73 -5.22
N ASP A 19 -21.01 23.77 -4.17
CA ASP A 19 -20.24 24.93 -3.74
C ASP A 19 -18.73 24.58 -3.78
N PRO A 20 -17.89 25.39 -4.46
CA PRO A 20 -16.45 25.14 -4.52
C PRO A 20 -15.73 25.10 -3.17
N HIS A 21 -16.17 25.90 -2.19
CA HIS A 21 -15.62 25.91 -0.84
C HIS A 21 -16.07 24.69 -0.05
N ALA A 22 -17.31 24.22 -0.24
CA ALA A 22 -17.78 22.97 0.35
C ALA A 22 -16.96 21.77 -0.14
N LYS A 23 -16.66 21.71 -1.45
CA LYS A 23 -15.77 20.68 -2.02
C LYS A 23 -14.37 20.75 -1.38
N LEU A 24 -13.78 21.94 -1.32
CA LEU A 24 -12.44 22.12 -0.74
C LEU A 24 -12.41 21.67 0.73
N GLY A 25 -13.45 21.98 1.51
CA GLY A 25 -13.58 21.54 2.90
C GLY A 25 -13.61 20.01 3.03
N LYS A 26 -14.37 19.32 2.18
CA LYS A 26 -14.41 17.84 2.14
C LYS A 26 -13.05 17.25 1.75
N ASP A 27 -12.39 17.82 0.74
CA ASP A 27 -11.07 17.35 0.28
C ASP A 27 -10.00 17.50 1.39
N ILE A 28 -10.02 18.62 2.13
CA ILE A 28 -9.11 18.85 3.27
C ILE A 28 -9.37 17.84 4.39
N ALA A 29 -10.63 17.57 4.72
CA ALA A 29 -10.99 16.64 5.78
C ALA A 29 -10.54 15.20 5.45
N ALA A 30 -10.72 14.76 4.20
CA ALA A 30 -10.19 13.48 3.72
C ALA A 30 -8.65 13.44 3.79
N GLY A 31 -7.98 14.53 3.39
CA GLY A 31 -6.52 14.67 3.51
C GLY A 31 -6.02 14.56 4.96
N ALA A 32 -6.73 15.14 5.92
CA ALA A 32 -6.39 15.06 7.33
C ALA A 32 -6.46 13.61 7.86
N VAL A 33 -7.47 12.83 7.43
CA VAL A 33 -7.57 11.41 7.78
C VAL A 33 -6.40 10.62 7.22
N LEU A 34 -5.98 10.89 5.99
CA LEU A 34 -4.83 10.22 5.37
C LEU A 34 -3.55 10.46 6.18
N ILE A 35 -3.26 11.71 6.54
CA ILE A 35 -2.09 12.08 7.36
C ILE A 35 -2.16 11.38 8.72
N ALA A 36 -3.32 11.39 9.38
CA ALA A 36 -3.51 10.72 10.66
C ALA A 36 -3.28 9.21 10.56
N THR A 37 -3.73 8.58 9.47
CA THR A 37 -3.56 7.14 9.23
C THR A 37 -2.09 6.78 9.02
N VAL A 38 -1.35 7.55 8.23
CA VAL A 38 0.09 7.35 8.04
C VAL A 38 0.84 7.50 9.36
N ASN A 39 0.51 8.52 10.17
CA ASN A 39 1.10 8.71 11.49
C ASN A 39 0.76 7.55 12.45
N ALA A 40 -0.48 7.05 12.43
CA ALA A 40 -0.88 5.91 13.24
C ALA A 40 -0.08 4.64 12.87
N VAL A 41 0.16 4.41 11.58
CA VAL A 41 1.02 3.32 11.10
C VAL A 41 2.46 3.51 11.58
N ALA A 42 3.03 4.72 11.45
CA ALA A 42 4.39 5.01 11.90
C ALA A 42 4.56 4.82 13.42
N ILE A 43 3.62 5.34 14.22
CA ILE A 43 3.62 5.16 15.68
C ILE A 43 3.43 3.68 16.04
N GLY A 44 2.51 2.98 15.36
CA GLY A 44 2.31 1.54 15.52
C GLY A 44 3.62 0.79 15.28
N TYR A 45 4.32 1.08 14.19
CA TYR A 45 5.64 0.52 13.94
C TYR A 45 6.63 0.85 15.08
N LEU A 46 6.77 2.10 15.51
CA LEU A 46 7.71 2.48 16.58
C LEU A 46 7.42 1.77 17.92
N VAL A 47 6.14 1.63 18.28
CA VAL A 47 5.70 0.97 19.52
C VAL A 47 5.93 -0.54 19.44
N PHE A 48 5.57 -1.15 18.31
CA PHE A 48 5.62 -2.60 18.16
C PHE A 48 6.97 -3.11 17.66
N ALA A 49 7.85 -2.28 17.10
CA ALA A 49 9.16 -2.69 16.57
C ALA A 49 9.99 -3.42 17.62
N ARG A 50 10.04 -2.91 18.85
CA ARG A 50 10.76 -3.56 19.98
C ARG A 50 10.12 -4.87 20.44
N ARG A 51 8.79 -4.97 20.35
CA ARG A 51 8.05 -6.16 20.80
C ARG A 51 7.97 -7.26 19.74
N LEU A 52 7.96 -6.90 18.45
CA LEU A 52 8.18 -7.84 17.35
C LEU A 52 9.63 -8.34 17.33
N SER A 53 10.57 -7.48 17.72
CA SER A 53 11.98 -7.88 17.77
C SER A 53 12.31 -8.74 18.97
N ASP A 54 11.68 -8.63 20.16
CA ASP A 54 11.94 -9.54 21.30
C ASP A 54 11.04 -10.79 21.31
N PRO A 55 11.59 -12.01 21.07
CA PRO A 55 10.81 -13.22 21.08
C PRO A 55 11.16 -14.14 22.23
N SER A 56 10.13 -14.60 22.95
CA SER A 56 10.25 -15.74 23.85
C SER A 56 10.56 -17.01 23.05
N SER A 57 11.85 -17.37 23.02
CA SER A 57 12.45 -18.68 22.72
C SER A 57 12.32 -19.27 21.29
N ARG A 58 13.48 -19.37 20.64
CA ARG A 58 13.97 -20.42 19.72
C ARG A 58 13.38 -20.55 18.30
N LEU A 59 12.18 -20.03 18.01
CA LEU A 59 11.64 -20.05 16.62
C LEU A 59 11.86 -18.74 15.84
N LEU A 60 12.17 -17.63 16.52
CA LEU A 60 12.24 -16.30 15.94
C LEU A 60 13.65 -15.80 15.59
N ASP A 61 14.72 -16.43 16.07
CA ASP A 61 16.09 -15.98 15.78
C ASP A 61 16.47 -16.09 14.29
N ARG A 62 15.75 -16.92 13.52
CA ARG A 62 15.91 -17.04 12.05
C ARG A 62 15.04 -16.06 11.26
N VAL A 63 14.02 -15.46 11.91
CA VAL A 63 13.16 -14.40 11.37
C VAL A 63 13.73 -13.00 11.69
N ARG A 64 14.53 -12.90 12.76
CA ARG A 64 15.14 -11.66 13.29
C ARG A 64 16.20 -11.01 12.39
N ASN A 65 16.80 -11.75 11.46
CA ASN A 65 17.77 -11.22 10.49
C ASN A 65 17.14 -10.87 9.13
N ALA A 66 15.83 -11.09 8.95
CA ALA A 66 15.14 -10.56 7.77
C ALA A 66 14.87 -9.06 8.00
N PRO A 67 15.02 -8.20 6.99
CA PRO A 67 14.73 -6.77 7.11
C PRO A 67 13.20 -6.56 7.13
N ILE A 68 12.57 -6.95 8.23
CA ILE A 68 11.14 -6.75 8.52
C ILE A 68 10.82 -5.26 8.42
N ASP A 69 11.72 -4.43 8.95
CA ASP A 69 11.69 -2.98 8.91
C ASP A 69 11.58 -2.46 7.48
N LEU A 70 12.45 -2.92 6.57
CA LEU A 70 12.42 -2.51 5.16
C LEU A 70 11.19 -3.01 4.42
N THR A 71 10.70 -4.20 4.77
CA THR A 71 9.48 -4.76 4.14
C THR A 71 8.25 -3.95 4.51
N LEU A 72 8.09 -3.63 5.80
CA LEU A 72 6.99 -2.79 6.28
C LEU A 72 7.06 -1.39 5.68
N ILE A 73 8.25 -0.77 5.68
CA ILE A 73 8.48 0.53 5.05
C ILE A 73 8.14 0.48 3.56
N ALA A 74 8.56 -0.56 2.83
CA ALA A 74 8.27 -0.69 1.41
C ALA A 74 6.79 -0.84 1.10
N LEU A 75 6.05 -1.64 1.88
CA LEU A 75 4.60 -1.79 1.70
C LEU A 75 3.85 -0.50 2.01
N VAL A 76 4.19 0.19 3.12
CA VAL A 76 3.57 1.46 3.49
C VAL A 76 3.88 2.55 2.45
N LEU A 77 5.14 2.66 2.03
CA LEU A 77 5.54 3.62 1.00
C LEU A 77 4.84 3.33 -0.33
N THR A 78 4.72 2.06 -0.72
CA THR A 78 3.98 1.67 -1.92
C THR A 78 2.52 2.12 -1.85
N ILE A 79 1.85 1.94 -0.70
CA ILE A 79 0.47 2.42 -0.49
C ILE A 79 0.40 3.95 -0.64
N ILE A 80 1.33 4.68 -0.02
CA ILE A 80 1.38 6.14 -0.11
C ILE A 80 1.58 6.60 -1.56
N VAL A 81 2.54 6.01 -2.29
CA VAL A 81 2.83 6.35 -3.70
C VAL A 81 1.62 6.06 -4.59
N VAL A 82 0.95 4.92 -4.39
CA VAL A 82 -0.27 4.56 -5.12
C VAL A 82 -1.38 5.58 -4.87
N ILE A 83 -1.65 5.91 -3.60
CA ILE A 83 -2.69 6.89 -3.23
C ILE A 83 -2.35 8.27 -3.81
N ALA A 84 -1.10 8.71 -3.68
CA ALA A 84 -0.64 9.99 -4.22
C ALA A 84 -0.78 10.04 -5.75
N THR A 85 -0.36 8.99 -6.45
CA THR A 85 -0.49 8.92 -7.92
C THR A 85 -1.95 8.93 -8.33
N LYS A 86 -2.82 8.21 -7.60
CA LYS A 86 -4.27 8.18 -7.86
C LYS A 86 -4.93 9.54 -7.61
N ALA A 87 -4.47 10.28 -6.59
CA ALA A 87 -4.93 11.63 -6.29
C ALA A 87 -4.53 12.63 -7.40
N LEU A 88 -3.33 12.47 -7.98
CA LEU A 88 -2.84 13.33 -9.06
C LEU A 88 -3.47 13.02 -10.42
N THR A 89 -3.73 11.74 -10.74
CA THR A 89 -4.27 11.35 -12.05
C THR A 89 -5.75 11.68 -12.19
N GLY A 90 -6.49 11.83 -11.08
CA GLY A 90 -7.89 12.27 -11.08
C GLY A 90 -8.85 11.39 -11.90
N ARG A 91 -8.45 10.15 -12.24
CA ARG A 91 -9.24 9.22 -13.05
C ARG A 91 -9.84 8.11 -12.19
N GLY A 92 -11.14 7.87 -12.37
CA GLY A 92 -11.91 6.82 -11.67
C GLY A 92 -12.55 7.30 -10.37
N THR A 93 -13.24 6.39 -9.67
CA THR A 93 -13.76 6.66 -8.32
C THR A 93 -12.73 6.21 -7.27
N PRO A 94 -12.67 6.82 -6.07
CA PRO A 94 -11.67 6.51 -5.05
C PRO A 94 -11.56 5.00 -4.73
N LEU A 95 -12.69 4.27 -4.80
CA LEU A 95 -12.80 2.85 -4.44
C LEU A 95 -13.11 1.90 -5.62
N ARG A 96 -13.47 2.39 -6.80
CA ARG A 96 -13.62 1.59 -8.04
C ARG A 96 -12.87 2.23 -9.21
N GLY A 97 -11.82 1.54 -9.66
CA GLY A 97 -11.02 1.92 -10.82
C GLY A 97 -10.04 3.06 -10.58
N GLY A 98 -9.33 3.43 -11.65
CA GLY A 98 -8.32 4.49 -11.66
C GLY A 98 -6.88 3.98 -11.74
N LEU A 99 -5.99 4.84 -12.22
CA LEU A 99 -4.58 4.54 -12.44
C LEU A 99 -3.75 5.10 -11.28
N PRO A 100 -2.94 4.31 -10.55
CA PRO A 100 -2.65 2.87 -10.69
C PRO A 100 -3.55 1.93 -9.88
N SER A 101 -3.53 0.63 -10.23
CA SER A 101 -4.12 -0.43 -9.39
C SER A 101 -3.31 -0.67 -8.11
N GLY A 102 -3.86 -0.26 -6.96
CA GLY A 102 -3.20 -0.45 -5.66
C GLY A 102 -3.08 -1.90 -5.21
N HIS A 103 -4.04 -2.76 -5.55
CA HIS A 103 -3.97 -4.19 -5.23
C HIS A 103 -2.82 -4.87 -5.97
N ALA A 104 -2.63 -4.53 -7.25
CA ALA A 104 -1.51 -5.03 -8.04
C ALA A 104 -0.18 -4.50 -7.50
N ALA A 105 -0.12 -3.20 -7.17
CA ALA A 105 1.08 -2.60 -6.58
C ALA A 105 1.51 -3.31 -5.28
N LEU A 106 0.58 -3.52 -4.34
CA LEU A 106 0.90 -4.16 -3.08
C LEU A 106 1.33 -5.64 -3.26
N ALA A 107 0.69 -6.36 -4.18
CA ALA A 107 1.01 -7.76 -4.44
C ALA A 107 2.40 -7.92 -5.08
N PHE A 108 2.76 -7.05 -6.03
CA PHE A 108 4.09 -7.04 -6.64
C PHE A 108 5.19 -6.54 -5.69
N ALA A 109 4.87 -5.58 -4.81
CA ALA A 109 5.75 -5.18 -3.73
C ALA A 109 6.05 -6.36 -2.78
N GLY A 110 5.03 -7.12 -2.39
CA GLY A 110 5.18 -8.31 -1.56
C GLY A 110 6.03 -9.41 -2.24
N TRP A 111 5.80 -9.68 -3.53
CA TRP A 111 6.64 -10.60 -4.30
C TRP A 111 8.10 -10.16 -4.34
N MET A 112 8.36 -8.86 -4.59
CA MET A 112 9.72 -8.34 -4.65
C MET A 112 10.41 -8.44 -3.28
N ALA A 113 9.72 -8.06 -2.20
CA ALA A 113 10.23 -8.18 -0.83
C ALA A 113 10.57 -9.64 -0.51
N ALA A 114 9.66 -10.58 -0.80
CA ALA A 114 9.91 -12.00 -0.60
C ALA A 114 11.16 -12.47 -1.37
N THR A 115 11.29 -12.08 -2.64
CA THR A 115 12.43 -12.43 -3.51
C THR A 115 13.77 -11.96 -2.96
N TYR A 116 13.80 -10.79 -2.32
CA TYR A 116 15.00 -10.23 -1.68
C TYR A 116 15.30 -10.85 -0.32
N ILE A 117 14.29 -11.02 0.54
CA ILE A 117 14.46 -11.65 1.87
C ILE A 117 15.02 -13.07 1.74
N LEU A 118 14.63 -13.79 0.68
CA LEU A 118 15.07 -15.16 0.46
C LEU A 118 16.55 -15.31 0.11
N GLY A 119 17.27 -14.25 -0.29
CA GLY A 119 18.73 -14.29 -0.55
C GLY A 119 19.19 -15.51 -1.36
N ASP A 120 20.19 -16.24 -0.85
CA ASP A 120 20.76 -17.44 -1.49
C ASP A 120 20.17 -18.77 -0.97
N ASN A 121 18.91 -18.75 -0.52
CA ASN A 121 18.24 -19.98 -0.13
C ASN A 121 18.07 -20.94 -1.33
N ARG A 122 18.27 -22.25 -1.10
CA ARG A 122 18.09 -23.30 -2.11
C ARG A 122 16.69 -23.28 -2.76
N HIS A 123 15.68 -22.81 -2.03
CA HIS A 123 14.29 -22.73 -2.49
C HIS A 123 13.88 -21.33 -2.98
N ARG A 124 14.81 -20.38 -3.11
CA ARG A 124 14.54 -18.99 -3.52
C ARG A 124 13.76 -18.93 -4.83
N PHE A 125 14.19 -19.71 -5.83
CA PHE A 125 13.54 -19.73 -7.14
C PHE A 125 12.08 -20.21 -7.04
N LEU A 126 11.82 -21.29 -6.29
CA LEU A 126 10.48 -21.83 -6.11
C LEU A 126 9.58 -20.83 -5.40
N ILE A 127 10.02 -20.27 -4.26
CA ILE A 127 9.18 -19.37 -3.46
C ILE A 127 8.95 -18.04 -4.19
N SER A 128 9.97 -17.49 -4.87
CA SER A 128 9.80 -16.29 -5.71
C SER A 128 8.82 -16.54 -6.87
N THR A 129 8.89 -17.70 -7.52
CA THR A 129 7.93 -18.05 -8.59
C THR A 129 6.51 -18.20 -8.06
N LEU A 130 6.31 -18.88 -6.92
CA LEU A 130 4.98 -19.03 -6.31
C LEU A 130 4.40 -17.68 -5.90
N THR A 131 5.19 -16.84 -5.25
CA THR A 131 4.75 -15.49 -4.85
C THR A 131 4.51 -14.57 -6.04
N PHE A 132 5.25 -14.73 -7.14
CA PHE A 132 5.00 -14.05 -8.41
C PHE A 132 3.66 -14.47 -9.02
N ILE A 133 3.38 -15.77 -9.06
CA ILE A 133 2.09 -16.31 -9.54
C ILE A 133 0.95 -15.76 -8.69
N MET A 134 1.10 -15.73 -7.36
CA MET A 134 0.10 -15.12 -6.48
C MET A 134 -0.12 -13.63 -6.80
N ALA A 135 0.94 -12.87 -7.07
CA ALA A 135 0.83 -11.48 -7.47
C ALA A 135 0.13 -11.30 -8.83
N LEU A 136 0.40 -12.19 -9.79
CA LEU A 136 -0.30 -12.24 -11.08
C LEU A 136 -1.78 -12.58 -10.93
N LEU A 137 -2.14 -13.53 -10.06
CA LEU A 137 -3.54 -13.86 -9.79
C LEU A 137 -4.28 -12.66 -9.17
N VAL A 138 -3.65 -11.96 -8.21
CA VAL A 138 -4.22 -10.71 -7.67
C VAL A 138 -4.41 -9.68 -8.79
N ALA A 139 -3.42 -9.50 -9.66
CA ALA A 139 -3.52 -8.61 -10.81
C ALA A 139 -4.66 -9.00 -11.77
N GLN A 140 -4.78 -10.29 -12.10
CA GLN A 140 -5.81 -10.83 -12.98
C GLN A 140 -7.21 -10.59 -12.44
N THR A 141 -7.45 -10.81 -11.14
CA THR A 141 -8.77 -10.56 -10.53
C THR A 141 -9.23 -9.12 -10.68
N ARG A 142 -8.30 -8.15 -10.79
CA ARG A 142 -8.63 -6.73 -11.00
C ARG A 142 -9.05 -6.42 -12.44
N VAL A 143 -8.51 -7.16 -13.41
CA VAL A 143 -8.89 -7.06 -14.82
C VAL A 143 -10.20 -7.79 -15.07
N GLU A 144 -10.36 -9.02 -14.55
CA GLU A 144 -11.57 -9.83 -14.72
C GLU A 144 -12.80 -9.24 -14.06
N SER A 145 -12.64 -8.60 -12.90
CA SER A 145 -13.73 -7.87 -12.24
C SER A 145 -14.16 -6.60 -12.98
N GLY A 146 -13.48 -6.24 -14.09
CA GLY A 146 -13.76 -5.03 -14.86
C GLY A 146 -13.44 -3.74 -14.09
N VAL A 147 -12.75 -3.83 -12.95
CA VAL A 147 -12.46 -2.67 -12.10
C VAL A 147 -11.27 -1.88 -12.63
N HIS A 148 -10.27 -2.55 -13.21
CA HIS A 148 -9.08 -1.91 -13.76
C HIS A 148 -8.73 -2.43 -15.16
N SER A 149 -8.12 -1.58 -15.99
CA SER A 149 -7.56 -2.03 -17.26
C SER A 149 -6.23 -2.76 -17.07
N LEU A 150 -5.81 -3.55 -18.06
CA LEU A 150 -4.52 -4.24 -18.06
C LEU A 150 -3.35 -3.26 -17.82
N LEU A 151 -3.42 -2.05 -18.40
CA LEU A 151 -2.38 -1.03 -18.25
C LEU A 151 -2.35 -0.44 -16.83
N GLU A 152 -3.50 -0.23 -16.20
CA GLU A 152 -3.57 0.26 -14.81
C GLU A 152 -3.00 -0.76 -13.82
N VAL A 153 -3.24 -2.04 -14.09
CA VAL A 153 -2.72 -3.17 -13.32
C VAL A 153 -1.22 -3.32 -13.52
N ALA A 154 -0.74 -3.29 -14.76
CA ALA A 154 0.68 -3.36 -15.09
C ALA A 154 1.46 -2.19 -14.47
N TYR A 155 0.94 -0.96 -14.58
CA TYR A 155 1.57 0.23 -14.00
C TYR A 155 1.61 0.16 -12.47
N GLY A 156 0.53 -0.29 -11.83
CA GLY A 156 0.50 -0.53 -10.39
C GLY A 156 1.55 -1.56 -9.97
N GLY A 157 1.57 -2.73 -10.62
CA GLY A 157 2.54 -3.78 -10.33
C GLY A 157 3.99 -3.31 -10.49
N LEU A 158 4.28 -2.54 -11.54
CA LEU A 158 5.60 -1.96 -11.79
C LEU A 158 6.01 -1.00 -10.66
N ILE A 159 5.12 -0.10 -10.23
CA ILE A 159 5.38 0.81 -9.09
C ILE A 159 5.75 0.01 -7.85
N GLY A 160 4.94 -0.98 -7.47
CA GLY A 160 5.19 -1.77 -6.26
C GLY A 160 6.51 -2.54 -6.31
N ALA A 161 6.82 -3.15 -7.45
CA ALA A 161 8.08 -3.86 -7.65
C ALA A 161 9.29 -2.90 -7.58
N ILE A 162 9.24 -1.76 -8.27
CA ILE A 162 10.36 -0.80 -8.32
C ILE A 162 10.57 -0.13 -6.97
N VAL A 163 9.51 0.32 -6.29
CA VAL A 163 9.64 0.96 -4.97
C VAL A 163 10.31 0.01 -3.98
N THR A 164 9.88 -1.25 -3.97
CA THR A 164 10.46 -2.27 -3.09
C THR A 164 11.90 -2.60 -3.50
N LEU A 165 12.16 -2.76 -4.80
CA LEU A 165 13.49 -3.00 -5.33
C LEU A 165 14.49 -1.92 -4.91
N VAL A 166 14.13 -0.64 -5.10
CA VAL A 166 15.00 0.50 -4.77
C VAL A 166 15.27 0.56 -3.27
N LEU A 167 14.25 0.38 -2.43
CA LEU A 167 14.43 0.39 -0.99
C LEU A 167 15.35 -0.73 -0.51
N PHE A 168 15.15 -1.94 -1.01
CA PHE A 168 16.01 -3.06 -0.64
C PHE A 168 17.42 -2.90 -1.18
N GLN A 169 17.61 -2.41 -2.41
CA GLN A 169 18.96 -2.21 -2.94
C GLN A 169 19.73 -1.07 -2.24
N ALA A 170 19.02 -0.04 -1.77
CA ALA A 170 19.65 1.10 -1.11
C ALA A 170 19.96 0.86 0.38
N PHE A 171 19.19 0.00 1.05
CA PHE A 171 19.22 -0.11 2.51
C PHE A 171 19.36 -1.54 3.07
N ALA A 172 19.32 -2.60 2.24
CA ALA A 172 19.55 -3.99 2.65
C ALA A 172 20.97 -4.45 2.30
#